data_AF-F3FVM3-F1
#
_entry.id   AF-F3FVM3-F1
#
_cell.length_a   1.000
_cell.length_b   1.000
_cell.length_c   1.000
_cell.angle_alpha   90.00
_cell.angle_beta   90.00
_cell.angle_gamma   90.00
#
_symmetry.space_group_name_H-M   'P 1'
#
loop_
_entity.id
_entity.type
_entity.pdbx_description
1 polymer ?
#
loop_
_entity_poly.entity_id
_entity_poly.type
_entity_poly.pdbx_seq_one_letter_code
_entity_poly.pdbx_strand_id
1 'polypeptide(L)' 'MLVMRPAQMADLAEVQRLAADSPIGVTSLPDDAGRLTDKIGSSEASFAAEVSFNGEETYFFVLEDSESGKLVGCSGIV' A
#
# COMPACT_ATOMS: atom_id res chain seq x y z
N MET A 1 -3.49 12.64 14.52
CA MET A 1 -4.79 12.30 13.85
C MET A 1 -4.53 11.22 12.82
N LEU A 2 -5.43 10.24 12.64
CA LEU A 2 -5.24 9.19 11.64
C LEU A 2 -5.85 9.57 10.28
N VAL A 3 -5.04 9.49 9.22
CA VAL A 3 -5.41 9.84 7.84
C VAL A 3 -5.18 8.65 6.93
N MET A 4 -6.23 8.23 6.23
CA MET A 4 -6.14 7.20 5.20
C MET A 4 -5.83 7.85 3.86
N ARG A 5 -4.78 7.37 3.16
CA ARG A 5 -4.38 7.89 1.85
C ARG A 5 -3.85 6.78 0.94
N PRO A 6 -3.77 7.00 -0.38
CA PRO A 6 -3.03 6.11 -1.28
C PRO A 6 -1.59 5.90 -0.81
N ALA A 7 -1.11 4.67 -0.93
CA ALA A 7 0.31 4.35 -0.71
C ALA A 7 1.16 5.02 -1.80
N GLN A 8 2.32 5.52 -1.41
CA GLN A 8 3.30 6.15 -2.28
C GLN A 8 4.62 5.40 -2.23
N MET A 9 5.46 5.52 -3.25
CA MET A 9 6.75 4.82 -3.26
C MET A 9 7.66 5.17 -2.06
N ALA A 10 7.53 6.39 -1.52
CA ALA A 10 8.23 6.81 -0.30
C ALA A 10 7.83 6.03 0.95
N ASP A 11 6.66 5.37 0.95
CA ASP A 11 6.15 4.58 2.07
C ASP A 11 6.75 3.17 2.14
N LEU A 12 7.49 2.73 1.12
CA LEU A 12 7.96 1.34 0.97
C LEU A 12 8.59 0.77 2.24
N ALA A 13 9.47 1.55 2.89
CA ALA A 13 10.14 1.12 4.11
C ALA A 13 9.17 0.89 5.29
N GLU A 14 8.20 1.79 5.48
CA GLU A 14 7.20 1.66 6.54
C GLU A 14 6.16 0.58 6.21
N VAL A 15 5.79 0.40 4.94
CA VAL A 15 4.95 -0.70 4.49
C VAL A 15 5.64 -2.04 4.73
N GLN A 16 6.93 -2.15 4.45
CA GLN A 16 7.69 -3.37 4.73
C GLN A 16 7.74 -3.66 6.23
N ARG A 17 7.90 -2.63 7.08
CA ARG A 17 7.79 -2.78 8.54
C ARG A 17 6.42 -3.37 8.94
N LEU A 18 5.34 -2.86 8.37
CA LEU A 18 3.98 -3.39 8.61
C LEU A 18 3.81 -4.82 8.07
N ALA A 19 4.45 -5.17 6.95
CA ALA A 19 4.42 -6.52 6.38
C ALA A 19 5.16 -7.53 7.25
N ALA A 20 6.31 -7.15 7.83
CA ALA A 20 7.07 -7.97 8.75
C ALA A 20 6.29 -8.28 10.06
N ASP A 21 5.47 -7.32 10.52
CA ASP A 21 4.60 -7.48 11.69
C ASP A 21 3.30 -8.26 11.37
N SER A 22 3.00 -8.52 10.09
CA SER A 22 1.78 -9.17 9.64
C SER A 22 1.80 -10.69 9.89
N PRO A 23 0.67 -11.33 10.22
CA PRO A 23 0.60 -12.78 10.33
C PRO A 23 1.04 -13.46 9.02
N ILE A 24 1.79 -14.55 9.14
CA ILE A 24 2.32 -15.36 8.01
C ILE A 24 1.23 -15.78 7.00
N GLY A 25 -0.04 -15.81 7.40
CA GLY A 25 -1.18 -16.13 6.53
C GLY A 25 -1.67 -14.99 5.62
N VAL A 26 -1.16 -13.77 5.76
CA VAL A 26 -1.56 -12.62 4.93
C VAL A 26 -0.69 -12.55 3.68
N THR A 27 -0.98 -13.39 2.69
CA THR A 27 -0.19 -13.47 1.44
C THR A 27 -0.32 -12.24 0.54
N SER A 28 -1.32 -11.38 0.79
CA SER A 28 -1.55 -10.12 0.07
C SER A 28 -0.65 -8.98 0.52
N LEU A 29 0.07 -9.15 1.64
CA LEU A 29 1.05 -8.20 2.19
C LEU A 29 2.37 -8.95 2.50
N PRO A 30 3.15 -9.31 1.47
CA PRO A 30 4.39 -10.06 1.67
C PRO A 30 5.48 -9.18 2.29
N ASP A 31 6.28 -9.72 3.22
CA ASP A 31 7.56 -9.13 3.64
C ASP A 31 8.63 -9.38 2.56
N ASP A 32 8.40 -8.82 1.38
CA ASP A 32 9.31 -8.86 0.23
C ASP A 32 9.31 -7.50 -0.44
N ALA A 33 10.43 -6.80 -0.37
CA ALA A 33 10.56 -5.43 -0.86
C ALA A 33 10.27 -5.30 -2.37
N GLY A 34 10.60 -6.32 -3.17
CA GLY A 34 10.33 -6.32 -4.61
C GLY A 34 8.84 -6.37 -4.90
N ARG A 35 8.14 -7.31 -4.26
CA ARG A 35 6.67 -7.44 -4.38
C ARG A 35 5.93 -6.23 -3.82
N LEU A 36 6.42 -5.62 -2.74
CA LEU A 36 5.83 -4.40 -2.19
C LEU A 36 6.06 -3.20 -3.12
N THR A 37 7.23 -3.10 -3.75
CA THR A 37 7.51 -2.08 -4.77
C THR A 37 6.54 -2.20 -5.94
N ASP A 38 6.37 -3.42 -6.48
CA ASP A 38 5.44 -3.68 -7.58
C ASP A 38 3.99 -3.33 -7.16
N LYS A 39 3.58 -3.73 -5.96
CA LYS A 39 2.24 -3.45 -5.42
C LYS A 39 1.95 -1.95 -5.31
N ILE A 40 2.89 -1.17 -4.78
CA ILE A 40 2.74 0.29 -4.66
C ILE A 40 2.72 0.92 -6.06
N GLY A 41 3.62 0.50 -6.96
CA GLY A 41 3.66 1.01 -8.33
C GLY A 41 2.37 0.75 -9.12
N SER A 42 1.82 -0.47 -9.04
CA SER A 42 0.52 -0.80 -9.64
C SER A 42 -0.62 0.04 -9.05
N SER A 43 -0.55 0.34 -7.75
CA SER A 43 -1.52 1.22 -7.10
C SER A 43 -1.43 2.66 -7.57
N GLU A 44 -0.23 3.23 -7.63
CA GLU A 44 -0.02 4.58 -8.16
C GLU A 44 -0.51 4.69 -9.61
N ALA A 45 -0.22 3.69 -10.44
CA ALA A 45 -0.71 3.62 -11.82
C ALA A 45 -2.25 3.56 -11.87
N SER A 46 -2.88 2.76 -11.00
CA SER A 46 -4.34 2.63 -10.93
C SER A 46 -5.04 3.91 -10.47
N PHE A 47 -4.43 4.68 -9.56
CA PHE A 47 -4.96 5.99 -9.15
C PHE A 47 -4.76 7.07 -10.21
N ALA A 48 -3.69 6.99 -11.00
CA ALA A 48 -3.37 7.97 -12.05
C ALA A 48 -4.12 7.72 -13.37
N ALA A 49 -4.62 6.51 -13.60
CA ALA A 49 -5.30 6.14 -14.82
C ALA A 49 -6.71 6.76 -14.90
N GLU A 50 -6.99 7.49 -15.98
CA GLU A 50 -8.37 7.79 -16.40
C GLU A 50 -8.94 6.56 -17.13
N VAL A 51 -9.45 5.60 -16.35
CA VAL A 51 -9.87 4.30 -16.88
C VAL A 51 -11.17 4.41 -17.68
N SER A 52 -11.10 4.00 -18.96
CA SER A 52 -12.26 3.83 -19.87
C SER A 52 -12.77 2.38 -19.91
N PHE A 53 -12.00 1.44 -19.34
CA PHE A 53 -12.33 0.04 -19.17
C PHE A 53 -11.77 -0.43 -17.83
N ASN A 54 -12.59 -1.14 -17.06
CA ASN A 54 -12.35 -1.57 -15.68
C ASN A 54 -11.93 -3.05 -15.63
N GLY A 55 -10.91 -3.40 -14.83
CA GLY A 55 -10.62 -4.81 -14.51
C GLY A 55 -9.20 -5.19 -14.05
N GLU A 56 -8.20 -4.32 -14.17
CA GLU A 56 -6.81 -4.61 -13.76
C GLU A 56 -6.32 -3.69 -12.64
N GLU A 57 -7.18 -2.83 -12.11
CA GLU A 57 -6.83 -1.84 -11.11
C GLU A 57 -6.60 -2.48 -9.75
N THR A 58 -5.46 -2.18 -9.15
CA THR A 58 -5.18 -2.52 -7.75
C THR A 58 -5.06 -1.22 -6.98
N TYR A 59 -5.73 -1.10 -5.85
CA TYR A 59 -5.64 0.09 -5.00
C TYR A 59 -5.03 -0.28 -3.66
N PHE A 60 -3.97 0.40 -3.26
CA PHE A 60 -3.29 0.19 -1.99
C PHE A 60 -3.30 1.47 -1.16
N PHE A 61 -3.73 1.33 0.08
CA PHE A 61 -3.95 2.42 1.02
C PHE A 61 -3.10 2.21 2.26
N VAL A 62 -2.66 3.32 2.84
CA VAL A 62 -1.96 3.36 4.12
C VAL A 62 -2.73 4.24 5.09
N LEU A 63 -2.65 3.90 6.37
CA LEU A 63 -3.17 4.70 7.47
C LEU A 63 -1.99 5.36 8.16
N GLU A 64 -1.89 6.68 8.00
CA GLU A 64 -0.82 7.50 8.55
C GLU A 64 -1.29 8.23 9.80
N ASP A 65 -0.46 8.27 10.84
CA ASP A 65 -0.61 9.23 11.92
C ASP A 65 0.02 10.57 11.52
N SER A 66 -0.81 11.57 11.24
CA SER A 66 -0.41 12.88 10.74
C SER A 66 0.48 13.68 11.70
N GLU A 67 0.55 13.31 12.97
CA GLU A 67 1.40 13.98 13.96
C GLU A 67 2.84 13.45 13.93
N SER A 68 3.00 12.15 13.69
CA SER A 68 4.30 11.46 13.71
C SER A 68 4.84 11.12 12.31
N GLY A 69 3.98 11.15 11.29
CA GLY A 69 4.28 10.69 9.93
C GLY A 69 4.43 9.17 9.81
N LYS A 70 4.05 8.40 10.86
CA LYS A 70 4.21 6.95 10.89
C LYS A 70 3.01 6.25 10.29
N LEU A 71 3.26 5.14 9.59
CA LEU A 71 2.20 4.27 9.11
C LEU A 71 1.79 3.29 10.20
N VAL A 72 0.50 3.25 10.51
CA VAL A 72 -0.08 2.39 11.56
C VAL A 72 -0.93 1.27 10.98
N GLY A 73 -1.11 1.23 9.66
CA GLY A 73 -1.83 0.16 8.97
C GLY A 73 -1.81 0.33 7.46
N CYS A 74 -2.23 -0.72 6.75
CA CYS A 74 -2.44 -0.67 5.31
C CYS A 74 -3.57 -1.63 4.90
N SER A 75 -4.16 -1.38 3.72
CA SER A 75 -5.23 -2.19 3.15
C SER A 75 -5.18 -2.12 1.63
N GLY A 76 -5.61 -3.17 0.93
CA GLY A 76 -5.64 -3.18 -0.53
C GLY A 76 -6.93 -3.75 -1.12
N ILE A 77 -7.26 -3.31 -2.32
CA ILE A 77 -8.36 -3.80 -3.17
C ILE A 77 -7.74 -4.28 -4.48
N VAL A 78 -8.13 -5.47 -4.92
CA VAL A 78 -7.73 -6.13 -6.18
C VAL A 78 -8.98 -6.67 -6.87
#